data_AF-A0A2S9DL89-F1
#
_entry.id   AF-A0A2S9DL89-F1
#
_cell.length_a   1.000
_cell.length_b   1.000
_cell.length_c   1.000
_cell.angle_alpha   90.00
_cell.angle_beta   90.00
_cell.angle_gamma   90.00
#
_symmetry.space_group_name_H-M   'P 1'
#
loop_
_entity.id
_entity.type
_entity.pdbx_description
1 polymer ?
#
loop_
_entity_poly.entity_id
_entity_poly.type
_entity_poly.pdbx_seq_one_letter_code
_entity_poly.pdbx_strand_id
1 'polypeptide(L)'
;MKNKITTKRIFYAFTLYAISMLITFTNLFSNTFILLTDRSNFIPAESSILFFDPYIIDQGSSNNWIYGKDKKNYYYFSHDDDIPYIYVSKSNTCPYFDKNNYETWCSTVKGRPN
;
A
#
# COMPACT_ATOMS: atom_id res chain seq x y z
N MET A 1 -47.60 7.38 -9.98
CA MET A 1 -46.33 8.12 -10.23
C MET A 1 -45.30 8.04 -9.09
N LYS A 2 -45.43 7.11 -8.13
CA LYS A 2 -44.39 6.82 -7.13
C LYS A 2 -43.60 5.62 -7.63
N ASN A 3 -42.38 5.81 -8.13
CA ASN A 3 -41.35 4.75 -8.23
C ASN A 3 -40.02 5.31 -8.74
N LYS A 4 -40.02 6.22 -9.72
CA LYS A 4 -38.75 6.75 -10.28
C LYS A 4 -37.89 7.52 -9.27
N ILE A 5 -38.51 8.28 -8.36
CA ILE A 5 -37.79 9.06 -7.33
C ILE A 5 -37.24 8.14 -6.23
N THR A 6 -37.99 7.10 -5.84
CA THR A 6 -37.57 6.12 -4.84
C THR A 6 -36.41 5.26 -5.36
N THR A 7 -36.46 4.81 -6.62
CA THR A 7 -35.37 4.07 -7.26
C THR A 7 -34.08 4.88 -7.34
N LYS A 8 -34.16 6.18 -7.69
CA LYS A 8 -32.99 7.07 -7.69
C LYS A 8 -32.37 7.20 -6.30
N ARG A 9 -33.18 7.39 -5.24
CA ARG A 9 -32.69 7.50 -3.86
C ARG A 9 -32.01 6.22 -3.37
N ILE A 10 -32.58 5.06 -3.69
CA ILE A 10 -31.97 3.75 -3.36
C ILE A 10 -30.63 3.59 -4.10
N PHE A 11 -30.58 3.96 -5.38
CA PHE A 11 -29.35 3.91 -6.16
C PHE A 11 -28.25 4.81 -5.57
N TYR A 12 -28.58 6.04 -5.18
CA TYR A 12 -27.64 6.94 -4.50
C TYR A 12 -27.15 6.37 -3.16
N ALA A 13 -28.07 5.86 -2.34
CA ALA A 13 -27.71 5.24 -1.06
C ALA A 13 -26.76 4.04 -1.25
N PHE A 14 -27.03 3.20 -2.24
CA PHE A 14 -26.18 2.06 -2.58
C PHE A 14 -24.80 2.51 -3.08
N THR A 15 -24.75 3.57 -3.88
CA THR A 15 -23.50 4.15 -4.39
C THR A 15 -22.65 4.70 -3.24
N LEU A 16 -23.25 5.47 -2.33
CA LEU A 16 -22.56 6.02 -1.16
C LEU A 16 -22.05 4.91 -0.23
N TYR A 17 -22.85 3.86 -0.01
CA TYR A 17 -22.44 2.71 0.77
C TYR A 17 -21.26 1.97 0.13
N ALA A 18 -21.29 1.75 -1.19
CA ALA A 18 -20.18 1.12 -1.92
C ALA A 18 -18.90 1.95 -1.84
N ILE A 19 -18.97 3.27 -1.98
CA ILE A 19 -17.82 4.18 -1.82
C ILE A 19 -17.28 4.12 -0.39
N SER A 20 -18.16 4.15 0.61
CA SER A 20 -17.77 4.04 2.02
C SER A 20 -17.05 2.71 2.30
N MET A 21 -17.53 1.60 1.76
CA MET A 21 -16.87 0.29 1.86
C MET A 21 -15.49 0.32 1.16
N LEU A 22 -15.38 0.91 -0.02
CA LEU A 22 -14.08 1.02 -0.70
C LEU A 22 -13.07 1.79 0.13
N ILE A 23 -13.48 2.86 0.82
CA ILE A 23 -12.58 3.65 1.67
C ILE A 23 -12.19 2.88 2.94
N THR A 24 -13.10 2.13 3.56
CA THR A 24 -12.82 1.41 4.82
C THR A 24 -12.06 0.10 4.62
N PHE A 25 -12.17 -0.55 3.47
CA PHE A 25 -11.51 -1.82 3.16
C PHE A 25 -10.19 -1.66 2.38
N THR A 26 -9.75 -0.43 2.13
CA THR A 26 -8.49 -0.14 1.42
C THR A 26 -7.62 0.82 2.22
N ASN A 27 -6.35 0.91 1.84
CA ASN A 27 -5.40 1.88 2.38
C ASN A 27 -5.42 3.21 1.60
N LEU A 28 -6.48 3.49 0.85
CA LEU A 28 -6.55 4.68 -0.02
C LEU A 28 -6.26 5.96 0.76
N PHE A 29 -6.91 6.13 1.92
CA PHE A 29 -6.76 7.35 2.71
C PHE A 29 -5.35 7.50 3.27
N SER A 30 -4.80 6.46 3.92
CA SER A 30 -3.46 6.50 4.51
C SER A 30 -2.39 6.69 3.45
N ASN A 31 -2.47 5.96 2.34
CA ASN A 31 -1.51 6.10 1.25
C ASN A 31 -1.62 7.45 0.54
N THR A 32 -2.83 8.01 0.38
CA THR A 32 -2.96 9.38 -0.13
C THR A 32 -2.34 10.39 0.82
N PHE A 33 -2.52 10.21 2.14
CA PHE A 33 -1.97 11.12 3.14
C PHE A 33 -0.43 11.14 3.12
N ILE A 34 0.23 9.98 3.16
CA ILE A 34 1.71 9.92 3.16
C ILE A 34 2.33 10.51 1.89
N LEU A 35 1.69 10.31 0.73
CA LEU A 35 2.13 10.86 -0.56
C LEU A 35 1.96 12.39 -0.64
N LEU A 36 1.00 12.96 0.10
CA LEU A 36 0.77 14.40 0.14
C LEU A 36 1.69 15.10 1.14
N THR A 37 2.04 14.44 2.25
CA THR A 37 2.84 15.05 3.32
C THR A 37 4.34 15.02 3.04
N ASP A 38 4.83 14.04 2.28
CA ASP A 38 6.23 13.99 1.85
C ASP A 38 6.33 13.56 0.38
N ARG A 39 7.11 14.29 -0.41
CA ARG A 39 7.32 14.02 -1.84
C ARG A 39 8.32 12.89 -2.09
N SER A 40 9.15 12.52 -1.11
CA SER A 40 10.01 11.34 -1.24
C SER A 40 9.23 10.03 -1.05
N ASN A 41 8.01 10.09 -0.49
CA ASN A 41 7.15 8.92 -0.40
C ASN A 41 6.67 8.49 -1.79
N PHE A 42 6.68 7.19 -2.02
CA PHE A 42 6.14 6.57 -3.21
C PHE A 42 5.48 5.23 -2.85
N ILE A 43 4.68 4.71 -3.78
CA ILE A 43 4.08 3.38 -3.69
C ILE A 43 4.87 2.44 -4.61
N PRO A 44 5.29 1.25 -4.15
CA PRO A 44 5.90 0.24 -5.01
C PRO A 44 5.08 -0.04 -6.27
N ALA A 45 5.75 -0.19 -7.42
CA ALA A 45 5.12 -0.42 -8.71
C ALA A 45 4.32 -1.74 -8.79
N GLU A 46 4.71 -2.74 -8.01
CA GLU A 46 4.02 -4.02 -7.87
C GLU A 46 2.78 -3.93 -6.98
N SER A 47 2.60 -2.78 -6.31
CA SER A 47 1.48 -2.50 -5.44
C SER A 47 0.60 -1.38 -5.98
N SER A 48 -0.32 -0.89 -5.14
CA SER A 48 -1.17 0.26 -5.49
C SER A 48 -1.56 1.04 -4.26
N ILE A 49 -2.00 2.28 -4.46
CA ILE A 49 -2.51 3.17 -3.42
C ILE A 49 -3.65 2.53 -2.60
N LEU A 50 -4.36 1.53 -3.14
CA LEU A 50 -5.44 0.84 -2.44
C LEU A 50 -4.95 -0.28 -1.51
N PHE A 51 -3.83 -0.92 -1.83
CA PHE A 51 -3.43 -2.18 -1.19
C PHE A 51 -2.08 -2.13 -0.49
N PHE A 52 -1.25 -1.14 -0.79
CA PHE A 52 0.00 -0.95 -0.08
C PHE A 52 -0.28 -0.60 1.38
N ASP A 53 0.38 -1.28 2.30
CA ASP A 53 0.24 -1.12 3.75
C ASP A 53 1.65 -0.88 4.33
N PRO A 54 2.07 0.38 4.51
CA PRO A 54 3.30 0.69 5.22
C PRO A 54 3.08 0.43 6.71
N TYR A 55 3.92 -0.42 7.32
CA TYR A 55 3.74 -0.85 8.71
C TYR A 55 4.94 -0.56 9.62
N ILE A 56 6.07 -0.16 9.07
CA ILE A 56 7.16 0.49 9.80
C ILE A 56 7.48 1.78 9.07
N ILE A 57 7.40 2.90 9.78
CA ILE A 57 7.69 4.24 9.28
C ILE A 57 8.98 4.72 9.94
N ASP A 58 9.83 5.39 9.18
CA ASP A 58 11.00 6.09 9.69
C ASP A 58 10.56 7.18 10.67
N GLN A 59 11.08 7.11 11.90
CA GLN A 59 10.82 8.13 12.93
C GLN A 59 11.72 9.37 12.77
N GLY A 60 12.58 9.39 11.76
CA GLY A 60 13.38 10.54 11.35
C GLY A 60 12.57 11.65 10.69
N SER A 61 13.26 12.61 10.09
CA SER A 61 12.64 13.80 9.47
C SER A 61 11.85 13.50 8.20
N SER A 62 12.01 12.32 7.61
CA SER A 62 11.55 12.01 6.27
C SER A 62 10.20 11.30 6.19
N ASN A 63 9.62 10.87 7.33
CA ASN A 63 8.32 10.14 7.40
C ASN A 63 8.13 9.05 6.31
N ASN A 64 9.23 8.49 5.81
CA ASN A 64 9.20 7.49 4.76
C ASN A 64 8.81 6.14 5.36
N TRP A 65 8.15 5.30 4.59
CA TRP A 65 8.00 3.91 5.02
C TRP A 65 9.35 3.19 4.93
N ILE A 66 9.67 2.37 5.93
CA ILE A 66 10.85 1.48 5.92
C ILE A 66 10.41 0.09 5.45
N TYR A 67 9.29 -0.40 5.99
CA TYR A 67 8.72 -1.68 5.59
C TYR A 67 7.26 -1.51 5.21
N GLY A 68 6.91 -2.14 4.09
CA GLY A 68 5.55 -2.19 3.56
C GLY A 68 5.17 -3.59 3.15
N LYS A 69 3.88 -3.80 2.93
CA LYS A 69 3.36 -5.06 2.38
C LYS A 69 2.12 -4.79 1.54
N ASP A 70 1.75 -5.75 0.72
CA ASP A 70 0.42 -5.80 0.12
C ASP A 70 -0.13 -7.22 0.21
N LYS A 71 -1.03 -7.62 -0.69
CA LYS A 71 -1.58 -8.98 -0.70
C LYS A 71 -0.55 -10.05 -1.07
N LYS A 72 0.48 -9.71 -1.85
CA LYS A 72 1.41 -10.65 -2.48
C LYS A 72 2.83 -10.54 -1.98
N ASN A 73 3.28 -9.34 -1.60
CA ASN A 73 4.69 -9.06 -1.34
C ASN A 73 4.92 -8.37 0.01
N TYR A 74 6.13 -8.53 0.53
CA TYR A 74 6.75 -7.63 1.51
C TYR A 74 7.75 -6.73 0.78
N TYR A 75 7.88 -5.49 1.24
CA TYR A 75 8.72 -4.44 0.65
C TYR A 75 9.63 -3.83 1.71
N TYR A 76 10.87 -3.52 1.34
CA TYR A 76 11.84 -2.81 2.17
C TYR A 76 12.41 -1.62 1.39
N PHE A 77 12.41 -0.44 2.01
CA PHE A 77 12.97 0.78 1.43
C PHE A 77 14.48 0.79 1.62
N SER A 78 15.23 0.80 0.52
CA SER A 78 16.70 0.67 0.51
C SER A 78 17.44 2.00 0.73
N HIS A 79 16.77 3.14 0.55
CA HIS A 79 17.37 4.47 0.50
C HIS A 79 18.43 4.66 -0.61
N ASP A 80 18.40 3.81 -1.63
CA ASP A 80 19.28 3.88 -2.81
C ASP A 80 18.50 4.53 -3.97
N ASP A 81 19.07 5.57 -4.57
CA ASP A 81 18.43 6.32 -5.67
C ASP A 81 18.20 5.46 -6.93
N ASP A 82 19.08 4.49 -7.21
CA ASP A 82 18.98 3.60 -8.38
C ASP A 82 18.03 2.43 -8.13
N ILE A 83 17.91 2.01 -6.87
CA ILE A 83 17.10 0.86 -6.46
C ILE A 83 16.30 1.28 -5.24
N PRO A 84 15.20 2.04 -5.37
CA PRO A 84 14.54 2.66 -4.22
C PRO A 84 13.97 1.64 -3.23
N TYR A 85 13.68 0.42 -3.64
CA TYR A 85 13.22 -0.63 -2.75
C TYR A 85 13.54 -2.02 -3.28
N ILE A 86 13.47 -3.00 -2.39
CA ILE A 86 13.47 -4.41 -2.73
C ILE A 86 12.19 -5.05 -2.21
N TYR A 87 11.80 -6.17 -2.81
CA TYR A 87 10.62 -6.91 -2.38
C TYR A 87 10.80 -8.42 -2.47
N VAL A 88 9.98 -9.13 -1.71
CA VAL A 88 9.91 -10.59 -1.69
C VAL A 88 8.46 -11.05 -1.63
N SER A 89 8.15 -12.15 -2.32
CA SER A 89 6.84 -12.80 -2.25
C SER A 89 6.52 -13.21 -0.81
N LYS A 90 5.26 -13.05 -0.38
CA LYS A 90 4.76 -13.62 0.88
C LYS A 90 4.75 -15.14 0.86
N SER A 91 4.56 -15.73 -0.32
CA SER A 91 4.77 -17.15 -0.55
C SER A 91 6.23 -17.36 -0.96
N ASN A 92 7.11 -17.41 0.05
CA ASN A 92 8.54 -17.69 -0.10
C ASN A 92 8.95 -18.84 0.81
N THR A 93 10.15 -19.36 0.57
CA THR A 93 10.75 -20.46 1.34
C THR A 93 12.06 -20.02 1.99
N CYS A 94 12.18 -18.74 2.36
CA CYS A 94 13.41 -18.21 2.92
C CYS A 94 13.65 -18.79 4.32
N PRO A 95 14.83 -19.38 4.59
CA PRO A 95 15.16 -19.85 5.92
C PRO A 95 15.13 -18.70 6.93
N TYR A 96 14.51 -18.92 8.09
CA TYR A 96 14.41 -17.93 9.18
C TYR A 96 13.77 -16.60 8.75
N PHE A 97 12.85 -16.63 7.79
CA PHE A 97 12.17 -15.45 7.28
C PHE A 97 11.55 -14.60 8.39
N ASP A 98 11.94 -13.32 8.44
CA ASP A 98 11.32 -12.29 9.24
C ASP A 98 10.93 -11.10 8.34
N LYS A 99 9.63 -10.80 8.29
CA LYS A 99 9.10 -9.64 7.55
C LYS A 99 9.66 -8.30 8.04
N ASN A 100 10.20 -8.21 9.25
CA ASN A 100 10.75 -6.98 9.82
C ASN A 100 12.28 -6.89 9.68
N ASN A 101 12.92 -7.90 9.07
CA ASN A 101 14.35 -7.92 8.83
C ASN A 101 14.65 -8.37 7.39
N TYR A 102 14.88 -7.41 6.49
CA TYR A 102 15.13 -7.68 5.08
C TYR A 102 16.37 -8.56 4.83
N GLU A 103 17.32 -8.62 5.77
CA GLU A 103 18.51 -9.48 5.65
C GLU A 103 18.16 -10.97 5.68
N THR A 104 17.00 -11.33 6.23
CA THR A 104 16.48 -12.69 6.22
C THR A 104 15.73 -13.05 4.92
N TRP A 105 15.57 -12.08 4.02
CA TRP A 105 14.86 -12.30 2.76
C TRP A 105 15.81 -12.88 1.72
N CYS A 106 15.31 -13.85 0.97
CA CYS A 106 16.03 -14.55 -0.08
C CYS A 106 15.38 -14.26 -1.44
N SER A 107 16.17 -14.34 -2.51
CA SER A 107 15.68 -14.13 -3.89
C SER A 107 14.87 -12.83 -4.06
N THR A 108 15.33 -11.76 -3.43
CA THR A 108 14.66 -10.45 -3.49
C THR A 108 14.73 -9.87 -4.90
N VAL A 109 13.69 -9.14 -5.27
CA VAL A 109 13.62 -8.43 -6.55
C VAL A 109 13.78 -6.94 -6.29
N LYS A 110 14.55 -6.28 -7.15
CA LYS A 110 14.77 -4.83 -7.12
C LYS A 110 13.58 -4.13 -7.77
N GLY A 111 12.92 -3.28 -6.99
CA GLY A 111 11.84 -2.44 -7.46
C GLY A 111 12.34 -1.29 -8.32
N ARG A 112 11.46 -0.75 -9.17
CA ARG A 112 11.71 0.49 -9.90
C ARG A 112 10.65 1.52 -9.51
N PRO A 113 11.04 2.79 -9.36
CA PRO A 113 10.04 3.84 -9.18
C PRO A 113 9.21 3.95 -10.47
N ASN A 114 7.91 4.17 -10.33
CA ASN A 114 7.00 4.48 -11.44
C ASN A 114 7.16 5.94 -11.90
#